data_AF-A0AAW4L669-F1
#
_entry.id   AF-A0AAW4L669-F1
#
_cell.length_a   1.000
_cell.length_b   1.000
_cell.length_c   1.000
_cell.angle_alpha   90.00
_cell.angle_beta   90.00
_cell.angle_gamma   90.00
#
_symmetry.space_group_name_H-M   'P 1'
#
loop_
_entity.id
_entity.type
_entity.pdbx_description
1 polymer ?
#
loop_
_entity_poly.entity_id
_entity_poly.type
_entity_poly.pdbx_seq_one_letter_code
_entity_poly.pdbx_strand_id
1 'polypeptide(L)'
;MRSNIDKFKNRMASHGLPCPDEILADGEPHYFYVMCESDQEQACYIFCPEKPSAGVFGVLGDKDSIKKWSVKALGEATQAKLVIKIGDMKKRLQQALLDAQKPRQDELSSSIPSEHSVFEGLDEGDRKAIINLAALSPFDYDRVRKQEATKLSIRLMTLDKRVAKLRRLLLAISVQGPKLMKDISDIFEITEKRISTEALILNLSNKDKIWSDYNNGKPIHPKQLASILELYGIESRDIRFDDRILKGYSRDMFESLI
;
A
#
# COMPACT_ATOMS: atom_id res chain seq x y z
N MET A 1 7.06 -29.80 -34.04
CA MET A 1 8.11 -29.38 -33.08
C MET A 1 7.42 -28.51 -32.03
N ARG A 2 7.41 -28.86 -30.73
CA ARG A 2 6.80 -27.99 -29.71
C ARG A 2 7.51 -26.64 -29.69
N SER A 3 6.75 -25.55 -29.65
CA SER A 3 7.28 -24.19 -29.58
C SER A 3 8.14 -24.04 -28.32
N ASN A 4 9.09 -23.11 -28.34
CA ASN A 4 9.84 -22.76 -27.12
C ASN A 4 8.90 -22.25 -26.02
N ILE A 5 7.78 -21.62 -26.39
CA ILE A 5 6.71 -21.23 -25.48
C ILE A 5 6.06 -22.47 -24.84
N ASP A 6 5.72 -23.50 -25.61
CA ASP A 6 5.14 -24.73 -25.05
C ASP A 6 6.09 -25.42 -24.07
N LYS A 7 7.39 -25.42 -24.38
CA LYS A 7 8.43 -25.98 -23.48
C LYS A 7 8.55 -25.17 -22.20
N PHE A 8 8.41 -23.85 -22.29
CA PHE A 8 8.38 -22.97 -21.14
C PHE A 8 7.14 -23.19 -20.26
N LYS A 9 5.94 -23.24 -20.86
CA LYS A 9 4.68 -23.59 -20.18
C LYS A 9 4.79 -24.95 -19.47
N ASN A 10 5.25 -25.98 -20.16
CA ASN A 10 5.46 -27.30 -19.54
C ASN A 10 6.42 -27.27 -18.34
N ARG A 11 7.43 -26.39 -18.36
CA ARG A 11 8.35 -26.21 -17.24
C ARG A 11 7.69 -25.50 -16.05
N MET A 12 6.80 -24.54 -16.29
CA MET A 12 6.01 -23.90 -15.24
C MET A 12 5.07 -24.92 -14.58
N ALA A 13 4.32 -25.67 -15.39
CA ALA A 13 3.40 -26.71 -14.90
C ALA A 13 4.13 -27.80 -14.08
N SER A 14 5.34 -28.19 -14.48
CA SER A 14 6.13 -29.17 -13.72
C SER A 14 6.59 -28.68 -12.35
N HIS A 15 6.46 -27.39 -12.05
CA HIS A 15 6.75 -26.78 -10.75
C HIS A 15 5.47 -26.31 -10.04
N GLY A 16 4.31 -26.83 -10.45
CA GLY A 16 3.04 -26.52 -9.80
C GLY A 16 2.48 -25.14 -10.10
N LEU A 17 3.01 -24.43 -11.10
CA LEU A 17 2.49 -23.13 -11.49
C LEU A 17 1.47 -23.27 -12.61
N PRO A 18 0.27 -22.67 -12.47
CA PRO A 18 -0.68 -22.63 -13.57
C PRO A 18 -0.06 -21.84 -14.73
N CYS A 19 -0.35 -22.28 -15.94
CA CYS A 19 0.15 -21.63 -17.14
C CYS A 19 -0.88 -20.60 -17.60
N PRO A 20 -0.48 -19.33 -17.84
CA PRO A 20 -1.31 -18.38 -18.53
C PRO A 20 -1.76 -18.91 -19.91
N ASP A 21 -2.97 -18.53 -20.32
CA ASP A 21 -3.50 -18.85 -21.66
C ASP A 21 -2.56 -18.31 -22.74
N GLU A 22 -2.06 -17.09 -22.56
CA GLU A 22 -1.09 -16.45 -23.44
C GLU A 22 0.22 -16.13 -22.70
N ILE A 23 1.35 -16.48 -23.34
CA ILE A 23 2.70 -16.11 -22.86
C ILE A 23 3.21 -14.99 -23.76
N LEU A 24 3.37 -13.81 -23.16
CA LEU A 24 3.97 -12.67 -23.83
C LEU A 24 5.49 -12.87 -23.90
N ALA A 25 6.03 -12.69 -25.10
CA ALA A 25 7.41 -12.98 -25.45
C ALA A 25 8.20 -11.69 -25.74
N ASP A 26 8.01 -10.69 -24.89
CA ASP A 26 8.62 -9.36 -25.00
C ASP A 26 9.88 -9.20 -24.13
N GLY A 27 10.20 -10.18 -23.28
CA GLY A 27 11.31 -10.08 -22.34
C GLY A 27 11.01 -9.18 -21.13
N GLU A 28 9.75 -8.83 -20.90
CA GLU A 28 9.28 -8.07 -19.74
C GLU A 28 8.65 -8.98 -18.66
N PRO A 29 8.56 -8.51 -17.39
CA PRO A 29 7.84 -9.21 -16.34
C PRO A 29 6.33 -9.16 -16.55
N HIS A 30 5.70 -10.33 -16.54
CA HIS A 30 4.25 -10.49 -16.65
C HIS A 30 3.70 -11.21 -15.44
N TYR A 31 2.63 -10.67 -14.86
CA TYR A 31 2.02 -11.19 -13.65
C TYR A 31 0.70 -11.89 -13.97
N PHE A 32 0.37 -12.91 -13.18
CA PHE A 32 -0.90 -13.63 -13.25
C PHE A 32 -1.26 -14.17 -11.86
N TYR A 33 -2.53 -14.50 -11.65
CA TYR A 33 -3.00 -15.01 -10.36
C TYR A 33 -2.99 -16.54 -10.34
N VAL A 34 -2.61 -17.09 -9.20
CA VAL A 34 -2.64 -18.51 -8.87
C VAL A 34 -3.69 -18.69 -7.78
N MET A 35 -4.72 -19.48 -8.09
CA MET A 35 -5.72 -19.85 -7.09
C MET A 35 -5.12 -20.91 -6.17
N CYS A 36 -4.76 -20.54 -4.95
CA CYS A 36 -4.40 -21.47 -3.89
C CYS A 36 -5.59 -21.61 -2.93
N GLU A 37 -5.70 -22.75 -2.23
CA GLU A 37 -6.89 -23.14 -1.44
C GLU A 37 -7.26 -22.18 -0.29
N SER A 38 -6.38 -21.21 0.04
CA SER A 38 -6.58 -20.28 1.15
C SER A 38 -6.21 -18.82 0.88
N ASP A 39 -5.62 -18.48 -0.27
CA ASP A 39 -5.30 -17.09 -0.63
C ASP A 39 -5.01 -16.93 -2.14
N GLN A 40 -5.21 -15.72 -2.69
CA GLN A 40 -4.78 -15.39 -4.05
C GLN A 40 -3.27 -15.12 -4.07
N GLU A 41 -2.47 -16.08 -4.54
CA GLU A 41 -1.04 -15.88 -4.75
C GLU A 41 -0.80 -15.27 -6.14
N GLN A 42 0.02 -14.22 -6.22
CA GLN A 42 0.41 -13.64 -7.50
C GLN A 42 1.69 -14.34 -7.99
N ALA A 43 1.71 -14.81 -9.24
CA ALA A 43 2.90 -15.35 -9.87
C ALA A 43 3.41 -14.42 -10.98
N CYS A 44 4.68 -14.55 -11.34
CA CYS A 44 5.30 -13.74 -12.38
C CYS A 44 6.23 -14.57 -13.26
N TYR A 45 6.34 -14.18 -14.54
CA TYR A 45 7.28 -14.77 -15.49
C TYR A 45 7.93 -13.70 -16.38
N ILE A 46 9.10 -14.03 -16.93
CA ILE A 46 9.71 -13.32 -18.06
C ILE A 46 10.08 -14.39 -19.09
N PHE A 47 9.68 -14.20 -20.34
CA PHE A 47 10.08 -15.07 -21.45
C PHE A 47 10.71 -14.23 -22.56
N CYS A 48 11.90 -14.63 -23.01
CA CYS A 48 12.59 -13.97 -24.10
C CYS A 48 12.78 -14.94 -25.28
N PRO A 49 12.15 -14.68 -26.43
CA PRO A 49 12.19 -15.58 -27.59
C PRO A 49 13.52 -15.52 -28.34
N GLU A 50 14.25 -14.40 -28.22
CA GLU A 50 15.53 -14.19 -28.90
C GLU A 50 16.55 -15.27 -28.58
N LYS A 51 17.33 -15.70 -29.58
CA LYS A 51 18.32 -16.77 -29.42
C LYS A 51 19.52 -16.31 -28.56
N PRO A 52 19.93 -17.08 -27.54
CA PRO A 52 19.30 -18.31 -27.07
C PRO A 52 18.04 -18.00 -26.25
N SER A 53 16.92 -18.66 -26.57
CA SER A 53 15.64 -18.41 -25.88
C SER A 53 15.73 -18.89 -24.43
N ALA A 54 15.21 -18.08 -23.53
CA ALA A 54 15.26 -18.33 -22.09
C ALA A 54 14.03 -17.74 -21.40
N GLY A 55 13.75 -18.23 -20.20
CA GLY A 55 12.65 -17.77 -19.37
C GLY A 55 12.93 -17.99 -17.89
N VAL A 56 12.31 -17.17 -17.05
CA VAL A 56 12.30 -17.30 -15.60
C VAL A 56 10.88 -17.12 -15.09
N PHE A 57 10.54 -17.76 -13.97
CA PHE A 57 9.22 -17.66 -13.36
C PHE A 57 9.29 -17.94 -11.86
N GLY A 58 8.31 -17.45 -11.09
CA GLY A 58 8.22 -17.67 -9.64
C GLY A 58 6.93 -17.11 -9.03
N VAL A 59 6.77 -17.30 -7.73
CA VAL A 59 5.63 -16.86 -6.92
C VAL A 59 6.02 -15.64 -6.08
N LEU A 60 5.10 -14.69 -5.94
CA LEU A 60 5.23 -13.54 -5.05
C LEU A 60 5.18 -13.98 -3.59
N GLY A 61 6.16 -13.57 -2.77
CA GLY A 61 6.27 -14.03 -1.39
C GLY A 61 7.46 -14.95 -1.14
N ASP A 62 7.81 -15.77 -2.12
CA ASP A 62 8.85 -16.80 -2.00
C ASP A 62 10.02 -16.54 -2.96
N LYS A 63 11.11 -15.97 -2.45
CA LYS A 63 12.33 -15.69 -3.22
C LYS A 63 13.03 -16.95 -3.72
N ASP A 64 12.81 -18.10 -3.08
CA ASP A 64 13.40 -19.39 -3.44
C ASP A 64 12.57 -20.15 -4.48
N SER A 65 11.36 -19.66 -4.76
CA SER A 65 10.48 -20.18 -5.81
C SER A 65 10.99 -19.90 -7.23
N ILE A 66 11.91 -18.95 -7.44
CA ILE A 66 12.30 -18.54 -8.80
C ILE A 66 13.03 -19.67 -9.54
N LYS A 67 12.40 -20.17 -10.61
CA LYS A 67 12.95 -21.21 -11.50
C LYS A 67 13.34 -20.62 -12.86
N LYS A 68 14.19 -21.38 -13.56
CA LYS A 68 14.73 -21.03 -14.87
C LYS A 68 14.41 -22.08 -15.93
N TRP A 69 14.30 -21.61 -17.17
CA TRP A 69 14.16 -22.41 -18.36
C TRP A 69 15.02 -21.84 -19.48
N SER A 70 15.61 -22.69 -20.31
CA SER A 70 16.35 -22.27 -21.50
C SER A 70 16.46 -23.38 -22.53
N VAL A 71 16.77 -23.00 -23.77
CA VAL A 71 17.21 -23.96 -24.78
C VAL A 71 18.58 -24.53 -24.43
N LYS A 72 18.89 -25.75 -24.89
CA LYS A 72 20.26 -26.30 -24.79
C LYS A 72 21.19 -25.46 -25.66
N ALA A 73 22.29 -24.96 -25.09
CA ALA A 73 23.26 -24.19 -25.84
C ALA A 73 24.02 -25.07 -26.85
N LEU A 74 24.23 -24.54 -28.05
CA LEU A 74 25.15 -25.11 -29.04
C LEU A 74 26.46 -24.33 -28.94
N GLY A 75 27.39 -24.82 -28.11
CA GLY A 75 28.73 -24.23 -27.91
C GLY A 75 28.87 -23.28 -26.71
N GLU A 76 30.13 -23.09 -26.28
CA GLU A 76 30.50 -22.37 -25.06
C GLU A 76 30.11 -20.87 -25.10
N ALA A 77 30.30 -20.20 -26.23
CA ALA A 77 29.90 -18.79 -26.38
C ALA A 77 28.38 -18.59 -26.23
N THR A 78 27.59 -19.54 -26.74
CA THR A 78 26.12 -19.54 -26.59
C THR A 78 25.72 -19.80 -25.13
N GLN A 79 26.46 -20.68 -24.44
CA GLN A 79 26.24 -20.98 -23.03
C GLN A 79 26.54 -19.77 -22.14
N ALA A 80 27.64 -19.03 -22.39
CA ALA A 80 27.99 -17.83 -21.64
C ALA A 80 26.91 -16.73 -21.80
N LYS A 81 26.45 -16.49 -23.03
CA LYS A 81 25.35 -15.55 -23.33
C LYS A 81 24.06 -15.93 -22.60
N LEU A 82 23.74 -17.22 -22.55
CA LEU A 82 22.55 -17.74 -21.87
C LEU A 82 22.63 -17.58 -20.34
N VAL A 83 23.80 -17.77 -19.73
CA VAL A 83 24.02 -17.57 -18.29
C VAL A 83 23.81 -16.11 -17.90
N ILE A 84 24.41 -15.18 -18.63
CA ILE A 84 24.26 -13.73 -18.41
C ILE A 84 22.78 -13.34 -18.53
N LYS A 85 22.15 -13.75 -19.64
CA LYS A 85 20.74 -13.45 -19.93
C LYS A 85 19.80 -13.96 -18.83
N ILE A 86 19.95 -15.20 -18.37
CA ILE A 86 19.14 -15.74 -17.25
C ILE A 86 19.42 -15.00 -15.95
N GLY A 87 20.68 -14.60 -15.70
CA GLY A 87 21.06 -13.81 -14.54
C GLY A 87 20.35 -12.46 -14.50
N ASP A 88 20.33 -11.75 -15.62
CA ASP A 88 19.66 -10.45 -15.75
C ASP A 88 18.14 -10.59 -15.63
N MET A 89 17.56 -11.60 -16.28
CA MET A 89 16.13 -11.92 -16.14
C MET A 89 15.78 -12.24 -14.68
N LYS A 90 16.61 -13.00 -13.97
CA LYS A 90 16.39 -13.31 -12.56
C LYS A 90 16.41 -12.04 -11.70
N LYS A 91 17.37 -11.14 -11.92
CA LYS A 91 17.44 -9.85 -11.22
C LYS A 91 16.20 -9.00 -11.49
N ARG A 92 15.77 -8.92 -12.76
CA ARG A 92 14.55 -8.19 -13.15
C ARG A 92 13.30 -8.78 -12.51
N LEU A 93 13.17 -10.12 -12.52
CA LEU A 93 12.06 -10.79 -11.88
C LEU A 93 12.07 -10.57 -10.36
N GLN A 94 13.24 -10.67 -9.70
CA GLN A 94 13.38 -10.37 -8.28
C GLN A 94 13.01 -8.92 -7.94
N GLN A 95 13.46 -7.96 -8.75
CA GLN A 95 13.10 -6.56 -8.59
C GLN A 95 11.59 -6.36 -8.77
N ALA A 96 11.02 -6.93 -9.82
CA ALA A 96 9.58 -6.91 -10.10
C ALA A 96 8.74 -7.56 -8.97
N LEU A 97 9.24 -8.62 -8.34
CA LEU A 97 8.62 -9.25 -7.17
C LEU A 97 8.75 -8.39 -5.92
N LEU A 98 9.90 -7.74 -5.70
CA LEU A 98 10.07 -6.76 -4.61
C LEU A 98 9.15 -5.56 -4.79
N ASP A 99 8.99 -5.08 -6.02
CA ASP A 99 8.11 -3.96 -6.35
C ASP A 99 6.62 -4.34 -6.26
N ALA A 100 6.27 -5.61 -6.48
CA ALA A 100 4.91 -6.12 -6.24
C ALA A 100 4.62 -6.45 -4.76
N GLN A 101 5.65 -6.71 -3.95
CA GLN A 101 5.55 -6.85 -2.48
C GLN A 101 5.47 -5.51 -1.75
N LYS A 102 6.00 -4.42 -2.34
CA LYS A 102 5.57 -3.09 -1.92
C LYS A 102 4.06 -3.08 -2.09
N PRO A 103 3.27 -2.78 -1.04
CA PRO A 103 1.83 -2.72 -1.19
C PRO A 103 1.52 -1.88 -2.42
N ARG A 104 0.48 -2.22 -3.19
CA ARG A 104 -0.10 -1.35 -4.21
C ARG A 104 -0.50 -0.03 -3.54
N GLN A 105 0.48 0.83 -3.31
CA GLN A 105 0.27 2.19 -2.86
C GLN A 105 -0.42 2.94 -4.00
N ASP A 106 -0.27 2.53 -5.26
CA ASP A 106 -0.92 3.18 -6.39
C ASP A 106 -2.47 3.09 -6.39
N GLU A 107 -3.12 2.18 -5.66
CA GLU A 107 -4.58 2.21 -5.47
C GLU A 107 -5.03 2.78 -4.12
N LEU A 108 -4.10 2.99 -3.17
CA LEU A 108 -4.41 3.60 -1.87
C LEU A 108 -3.91 5.07 -1.73
N SER A 109 -2.97 5.48 -2.59
CA SER A 109 -2.32 6.79 -2.65
C SER A 109 -2.71 7.61 -3.90
N SER A 110 -3.28 6.98 -4.94
CA SER A 110 -3.94 7.74 -5.99
C SER A 110 -5.32 8.19 -5.51
N SER A 111 -5.37 9.42 -4.99
CA SER A 111 -6.56 10.08 -4.44
C SER A 111 -6.91 9.67 -3.00
N ILE A 112 -6.10 10.09 -2.02
CA ILE A 112 -6.75 10.80 -0.91
C ILE A 112 -6.98 12.21 -1.46
N PRO A 113 -8.20 12.59 -1.89
CA PRO A 113 -8.44 13.96 -2.28
C PRO A 113 -8.04 14.82 -1.09
N SER A 114 -7.20 15.82 -1.33
CA SER A 114 -6.80 16.84 -0.36
C SER A 114 -7.98 17.76 0.04
N GLU A 115 -9.20 17.34 -0.23
CA GLU A 115 -10.41 18.12 -0.04
C GLU A 115 -11.25 17.48 1.10
N HIS A 116 -11.32 18.26 2.17
CA HIS A 116 -12.16 18.15 3.36
C HIS A 116 -11.79 17.13 4.44
N SER A 117 -11.93 17.52 5.72
CA SER A 117 -11.93 16.60 6.87
C SER A 117 -12.94 15.48 6.61
N VAL A 118 -12.68 14.27 7.10
CA VAL A 118 -13.60 13.12 6.98
C VAL A 118 -14.99 13.48 7.54
N PHE A 119 -15.00 14.38 8.52
CA PHE A 119 -16.15 14.79 9.32
C PHE A 119 -16.57 16.25 9.07
N GLU A 120 -16.05 16.90 8.02
CA GLU A 120 -16.38 18.29 7.74
C GLU A 120 -17.86 18.47 7.41
N GLY A 121 -18.49 19.43 8.09
CA GLY A 121 -19.92 19.72 7.96
C GLY A 121 -20.85 18.63 8.52
N LEU A 122 -20.34 17.72 9.36
CA LEU A 122 -21.14 16.75 10.09
C LEU A 122 -21.30 17.12 11.55
N ASP A 123 -22.52 16.95 12.06
CA ASP A 123 -22.76 16.96 13.49
C ASP A 123 -22.21 15.70 14.17
N GLU A 124 -22.17 15.73 15.50
CA GLU A 124 -21.61 14.64 16.30
C GLU A 124 -22.37 13.31 16.13
N GLY A 125 -23.68 13.37 15.86
CA GLY A 125 -24.51 12.20 15.61
C GLY A 125 -24.17 11.53 14.29
N ASP A 126 -24.04 12.33 13.24
CA ASP A 126 -23.66 11.89 11.91
C ASP A 126 -22.26 11.30 11.87
N ARG A 127 -21.31 11.91 12.60
CA ARG A 127 -19.95 11.39 12.75
C ARG A 127 -19.95 9.98 13.33
N LYS A 128 -20.65 9.80 14.45
CA LYS A 128 -20.78 8.51 15.12
C LYS A 128 -21.46 7.47 14.24
N ALA A 129 -22.49 7.86 13.49
CA ALA A 129 -23.16 6.99 12.55
C ALA A 129 -22.20 6.47 11.47
N ILE A 130 -21.40 7.36 10.85
CA ILE A 130 -20.43 6.96 9.82
C ILE A 130 -19.34 6.04 10.40
N ILE A 131 -18.88 6.28 11.63
CA ILE A 131 -17.93 5.40 12.33
C ILE A 131 -18.50 4.00 12.51
N ASN A 132 -19.74 3.90 13.00
CA ASN A 132 -20.41 2.61 13.17
C ASN A 132 -20.59 1.87 11.84
N LEU A 133 -20.94 2.59 10.76
CA LEU A 133 -21.10 2.02 9.43
C LEU A 133 -19.78 1.53 8.84
N ALA A 134 -18.68 2.23 9.11
CA ALA A 134 -17.35 1.79 8.68
C ALA A 134 -16.92 0.49 9.36
N ALA A 135 -17.36 0.24 10.60
CA ALA A 135 -17.06 -0.97 11.36
C ALA A 135 -17.88 -2.20 10.92
N LEU A 136 -18.98 -2.03 10.18
CA LEU A 136 -19.77 -3.15 9.65
C LEU A 136 -18.99 -3.93 8.60
N SER A 137 -19.33 -5.21 8.44
CA SER A 137 -18.86 -6.01 7.29
C SER A 137 -19.38 -5.41 5.97
N PRO A 138 -18.74 -5.69 4.81
CA PRO A 138 -19.23 -5.23 3.51
C PRO A 138 -20.70 -5.63 3.26
N PHE A 139 -21.07 -6.85 3.62
CA PHE A 139 -22.43 -7.37 3.43
C PHE A 139 -23.45 -6.71 4.36
N ASP A 140 -23.08 -6.45 5.62
CA ASP A 140 -23.97 -5.79 6.57
C ASP A 140 -24.17 -4.31 6.24
N TYR A 141 -23.11 -3.64 5.77
CA TYR A 141 -23.20 -2.28 5.26
C TYR A 141 -24.17 -2.17 4.07
N ASP A 142 -24.06 -3.07 3.08
CA ASP A 142 -24.93 -3.06 1.90
C ASP A 142 -26.42 -3.22 2.24
N ARG A 143 -26.74 -3.94 3.32
CA ARG A 143 -28.12 -4.10 3.82
C ARG A 143 -28.68 -2.82 4.42
N VAL A 144 -27.86 -2.03 5.13
CA VAL A 144 -28.33 -0.86 5.89
C VAL A 144 -28.12 0.48 5.18
N ARG A 145 -27.21 0.57 4.19
CA ARG A 145 -26.76 1.84 3.58
C ARG A 145 -27.89 2.75 3.05
N LYS A 146 -28.95 2.18 2.47
CA LYS A 146 -30.08 2.97 1.93
C LYS A 146 -30.91 3.61 3.04
N GLN A 147 -31.15 2.87 4.12
CA GLN A 147 -31.88 3.37 5.28
C GLN A 147 -31.06 4.43 6.00
N GLU A 148 -29.76 4.18 6.18
CA GLU A 148 -28.87 5.09 6.90
C GLU A 148 -28.62 6.39 6.13
N ALA A 149 -28.45 6.33 4.80
CA ALA A 149 -28.37 7.54 3.97
C ALA A 149 -29.64 8.41 4.10
N THR A 150 -30.80 7.77 4.23
CA THR A 150 -32.09 8.47 4.43
C THR A 150 -32.16 9.12 5.80
N LYS A 151 -31.73 8.43 6.86
CA LYS A 151 -31.68 8.97 8.23
C LYS A 151 -30.77 10.19 8.32
N LEU A 152 -29.61 10.13 7.69
CA LEU A 152 -28.60 11.18 7.67
C LEU A 152 -28.92 12.32 6.68
N SER A 153 -30.04 12.25 5.94
CA SER A 153 -30.42 13.24 4.92
C SER A 153 -29.33 13.52 3.87
N ILE A 154 -28.51 12.52 3.53
CA ILE A 154 -27.43 12.64 2.53
C ILE A 154 -27.67 11.71 1.34
N ARG A 155 -27.02 12.03 0.21
CA ARG A 155 -27.01 11.15 -0.97
C ARG A 155 -26.25 9.87 -0.66
N LEU A 156 -26.74 8.73 -1.16
CA LEU A 156 -26.11 7.42 -1.00
C LEU A 156 -24.63 7.42 -1.42
N MET A 157 -24.31 8.03 -2.56
CA MET A 157 -22.92 8.17 -3.03
C MET A 157 -22.03 8.96 -2.07
N THR A 158 -22.59 9.95 -1.36
CA THR A 158 -21.83 10.73 -0.36
C THR A 158 -21.55 9.87 0.88
N LEU A 159 -22.51 9.08 1.32
CA LEU A 159 -22.32 8.11 2.42
C LEU A 159 -21.23 7.09 2.05
N ASP A 160 -21.34 6.47 0.87
CA ASP A 160 -20.37 5.47 0.39
C ASP A 160 -18.95 6.04 0.34
N LYS A 161 -18.78 7.25 -0.20
CA LYS A 161 -17.48 7.93 -0.24
C LYS A 161 -16.90 8.18 1.15
N ARG A 162 -17.74 8.59 2.11
CA ARG A 162 -17.31 8.87 3.48
C ARG A 162 -16.94 7.60 4.23
N VAL A 163 -17.75 6.55 4.12
CA VAL A 163 -17.48 5.23 4.72
C VAL A 163 -16.23 4.61 4.13
N ALA A 164 -16.05 4.66 2.80
CA ALA A 164 -14.83 4.17 2.14
C ALA A 164 -13.59 4.96 2.57
N LYS A 165 -13.67 6.30 2.63
CA LYS A 165 -12.58 7.15 3.11
C LYS A 165 -12.20 6.80 4.55
N LEU A 166 -13.20 6.61 5.42
CA LEU A 166 -12.98 6.26 6.82
C LEU A 166 -12.38 4.86 6.97
N ARG A 167 -12.90 3.84 6.28
CA ARG A 167 -12.32 2.48 6.29
C ARG A 167 -10.86 2.47 5.85
N ARG A 168 -10.51 3.25 4.82
CA ARG A 168 -9.12 3.40 4.38
C ARG A 168 -8.24 4.03 5.47
N LEU A 169 -8.74 5.06 6.15
CA LEU A 169 -8.01 5.71 7.24
C LEU A 169 -7.87 4.78 8.44
N LEU A 170 -8.91 4.04 8.81
CA LEU A 170 -8.86 3.05 9.90
C LEU A 170 -7.86 1.93 9.61
N LEU A 171 -7.74 1.48 8.35
CA LEU A 171 -6.72 0.52 7.94
C LEU A 171 -5.31 1.13 8.03
N ALA A 172 -5.14 2.37 7.56
CA ALA A 172 -3.85 3.07 7.69
C ALA A 172 -3.46 3.25 9.16
N ILE A 173 -4.44 3.54 10.02
CA ILE A 173 -4.27 3.64 11.48
C ILE A 173 -3.89 2.30 12.10
N SER A 174 -4.55 1.19 11.77
CA SER A 174 -4.20 -0.09 12.37
C SER A 174 -2.78 -0.55 12.00
N VAL A 175 -2.27 -0.14 10.84
CA VAL A 175 -0.93 -0.52 10.35
C VAL A 175 0.16 0.47 10.79
N GLN A 176 -0.08 1.77 10.71
CA GLN A 176 0.93 2.83 10.94
C GLN A 176 0.62 3.74 12.13
N GLY A 177 -0.61 3.73 12.65
CA GLY A 177 -1.07 4.57 13.75
C GLY A 177 -0.34 4.33 15.08
N PRO A 178 -0.15 3.09 15.56
CA PRO A 178 0.65 2.84 16.77
C PRO A 178 2.08 3.37 16.66
N LYS A 179 2.69 3.24 15.48
CA LYS A 179 4.02 3.78 15.22
C LYS A 179 4.00 5.31 15.22
N LEU A 180 3.00 5.94 14.59
CA LEU A 180 2.84 7.39 14.61
C LEU A 180 2.72 7.91 16.05
N MET A 181 1.88 7.29 16.87
CA MET A 181 1.69 7.68 18.27
C MET A 181 2.98 7.57 19.07
N LYS A 182 3.71 6.45 18.90
CA LYS A 182 5.01 6.27 19.52
C LYS A 182 6.01 7.34 19.07
N ASP A 183 6.10 7.58 17.76
CA ASP A 183 7.05 8.54 17.22
C ASP A 183 6.74 9.98 17.68
N ILE A 184 5.46 10.34 17.80
CA ILE A 184 5.02 11.63 18.38
C ILE A 184 5.37 11.71 19.87
N SER A 185 5.13 10.64 20.65
CA SER A 185 5.49 10.58 22.06
C SER A 185 7.00 10.82 22.26
N ASP A 186 7.83 10.10 21.51
CA ASP A 186 9.29 10.26 21.54
C ASP A 186 9.73 11.69 21.19
N ILE A 187 9.02 12.35 20.25
CA ILE A 187 9.30 13.76 19.91
C ILE A 187 9.02 14.66 21.12
N PHE A 188 7.90 14.48 21.81
CA PHE A 188 7.57 15.24 23.02
C PHE A 188 8.46 14.96 24.24
N GLU A 189 9.28 13.90 24.22
CA GLU A 189 10.32 13.67 25.23
C GLU A 189 11.54 14.56 25.03
N ILE A 190 11.85 14.92 23.78
CA ILE A 190 13.04 15.70 23.41
C ILE A 190 12.72 17.15 23.03
N THR A 191 11.45 17.50 22.81
CA THR A 191 11.00 18.86 22.53
C THR A 191 10.32 19.52 23.72
N GLU A 192 9.93 20.79 23.55
CA GLU A 192 9.06 21.47 24.50
C GLU A 192 7.68 20.80 24.62
N LYS A 193 6.93 21.16 25.67
CA LYS A 193 5.58 20.62 25.93
C LYS A 193 4.54 20.98 24.86
N ARG A 194 4.89 21.86 23.91
CA ARG A 194 4.03 22.36 22.83
C ARG A 194 4.82 22.36 21.54
N ILE A 195 4.19 21.94 20.45
CA ILE A 195 4.81 21.89 19.13
C ILE A 195 3.83 22.37 18.06
N SER A 196 4.29 23.18 17.11
CA SER A 196 3.46 23.57 15.97
C SER A 196 3.27 22.38 15.03
N THR A 197 2.19 22.37 14.25
CA THR A 197 1.94 21.27 13.29
C THR A 197 3.09 21.13 12.29
N GLU A 198 3.66 22.24 11.84
CA GLU A 198 4.80 22.27 10.92
C GLU A 198 6.06 21.69 11.56
N ALA A 199 6.38 22.10 12.79
CA ALA A 199 7.52 21.57 13.52
C ALA A 199 7.35 20.07 13.82
N LEU A 200 6.13 19.61 14.13
CA LEU A 200 5.86 18.20 14.37
C LEU A 200 6.10 17.35 13.13
N ILE A 201 5.64 17.81 11.95
CA ILE A 201 5.88 17.10 10.68
C ILE A 201 7.36 17.04 10.34
N LEU A 202 8.10 18.13 10.57
CA LEU A 202 9.53 18.17 10.35
C LEU A 202 10.26 17.16 11.25
N ASN A 203 9.91 17.13 12.54
CA ASN A 203 10.49 16.18 13.50
C ASN A 203 10.14 14.73 13.14
N LEU A 204 8.89 14.45 12.74
CA LEU A 204 8.48 13.14 12.25
C LEU A 204 9.30 12.71 11.02
N SER A 205 9.42 13.61 10.04
CA SER A 205 10.16 13.34 8.80
C SER A 205 11.65 13.08 9.05
N ASN A 206 12.25 13.78 10.02
CA ASN A 206 13.63 13.56 10.41
C ASN A 206 13.85 12.27 11.21
N LYS A 207 12.84 11.85 11.97
CA LYS A 207 12.91 10.66 12.83
C LYS A 207 12.81 9.36 12.04
N ASP A 208 11.95 9.30 11.02
CA ASP A 208 11.73 8.09 10.24
C ASP A 208 11.36 8.37 8.78
N LYS A 209 11.96 7.62 7.86
CA LYS A 209 11.70 7.70 6.42
C LYS A 209 10.24 7.41 6.07
N ILE A 210 9.52 6.65 6.90
CA ILE A 210 8.08 6.41 6.74
C ILE A 210 7.29 7.72 6.70
N TRP A 211 7.67 8.71 7.52
CA TRP A 211 6.97 9.99 7.58
C TRP A 211 7.44 10.98 6.51
N SER A 212 8.70 10.89 6.08
CA SER A 212 9.25 11.69 4.98
C SER A 212 8.74 11.25 3.61
N ASP A 213 8.38 9.97 3.46
CA ASP A 213 7.99 9.38 2.17
C ASP A 213 6.50 8.99 2.13
N TYR A 214 5.74 9.40 3.15
CA TYR A 214 4.34 9.01 3.39
C TYR A 214 3.42 9.19 2.17
N ASN A 215 3.63 10.26 1.40
CA ASN A 215 2.83 10.62 0.22
C ASN A 215 3.61 10.40 -1.08
N ASN A 216 3.85 9.15 -1.46
CA ASN A 216 4.60 8.79 -2.67
C ASN A 216 5.98 9.48 -2.70
N GLY A 217 6.73 9.38 -1.60
CA GLY A 217 8.04 10.02 -1.47
C GLY A 217 8.01 11.49 -1.02
N LYS A 218 6.84 11.97 -0.56
CA LYS A 218 6.71 13.30 0.07
C LYS A 218 6.30 13.18 1.55
N PRO A 219 6.67 14.17 2.39
CA PRO A 219 6.30 14.15 3.80
C PRO A 219 4.79 14.14 4.03
N ILE A 220 4.38 13.61 5.17
CA ILE A 220 2.99 13.69 5.63
C ILE A 220 2.53 15.16 5.69
N HIS A 221 1.35 15.47 5.14
CA HIS A 221 0.83 16.83 5.13
C HIS A 221 0.07 17.17 6.43
N PRO A 222 0.01 18.46 6.83
CA PRO A 222 -0.70 18.90 8.04
C PRO A 222 -2.13 18.38 8.19
N LYS A 223 -2.91 18.40 7.10
CA LYS A 223 -4.31 17.93 7.12
C LYS A 223 -4.42 16.41 7.26
N GLN A 224 -3.46 15.65 6.74
CA GLN A 224 -3.44 14.20 6.89
C GLN A 224 -3.08 13.81 8.32
N LEU A 225 -2.05 14.47 8.88
CA LEU A 225 -1.71 14.32 10.28
C LEU A 225 -2.92 14.63 11.16
N ALA A 226 -3.59 15.76 10.94
CA ALA A 226 -4.79 16.13 11.69
C ALA A 226 -5.92 15.09 11.55
N SER A 227 -6.18 14.57 10.34
CA SER A 227 -7.23 13.55 10.11
C SER A 227 -6.94 12.24 10.81
N ILE A 228 -5.66 11.84 10.89
CA ILE A 228 -5.25 10.63 11.62
C ILE A 228 -5.41 10.86 13.12
N LEU A 229 -4.94 12.00 13.63
CA LEU A 229 -5.03 12.35 15.06
C LEU A 229 -6.48 12.53 15.53
N GLU A 230 -7.37 13.07 14.69
CA GLU A 230 -8.80 13.22 14.98
C GLU A 230 -9.46 11.86 15.27
N LEU A 231 -9.01 10.79 14.60
CA LEU A 231 -9.49 9.42 14.83
C LEU A 231 -9.03 8.84 16.18
N TYR A 232 -7.99 9.42 16.78
CA TYR A 232 -7.57 9.15 18.16
C TYR A 232 -8.20 10.13 19.16
N GLY A 233 -9.10 11.00 18.73
CA GLY A 233 -9.70 12.04 19.56
C GLY A 233 -8.77 13.23 19.84
N ILE A 234 -7.69 13.37 19.07
CA ILE A 234 -6.73 14.47 19.21
C ILE A 234 -6.97 15.50 18.11
N GLU A 235 -7.31 16.72 18.52
CA GLU A 235 -7.53 17.84 17.60
C GLU A 235 -6.43 18.90 17.72
N SER A 236 -6.04 19.49 16.59
CA SER A 236 -5.11 20.61 16.58
C SER A 236 -5.74 21.84 17.24
N ARG A 237 -5.01 22.54 18.11
CA ARG A 237 -5.48 23.77 18.76
C ARG A 237 -4.65 24.97 18.32
N ASP A 238 -5.21 26.16 18.50
CA ASP A 238 -4.46 27.41 18.39
C ASP A 238 -3.57 27.57 19.63
N ILE A 239 -2.27 27.44 19.43
CA ILE A 239 -1.26 27.51 20.49
C ILE A 239 -0.43 28.77 20.29
N ARG A 240 -0.26 29.53 21.37
CA ARG A 240 0.62 30.70 21.40
C ARG A 240 2.07 30.25 21.56
N PHE A 241 2.91 30.66 20.62
CA PHE A 241 4.37 30.54 20.64
C PHE A 241 4.92 31.96 20.61
N ASP A 242 5.52 32.44 21.69
CA ASP A 242 6.13 33.77 21.86
C ASP A 242 5.43 34.93 21.11
N ASP A 243 5.78 35.13 19.84
CA ASP A 243 5.35 36.20 18.94
C ASP A 243 4.13 35.86 18.05
N ARG A 244 3.67 34.60 17.98
CA ARG A 244 2.62 34.14 17.03
C ARG A 244 1.66 33.13 17.66
N ILE A 245 0.51 32.96 17.02
CA ILE A 245 -0.42 31.86 17.30
C ILE A 245 -0.38 30.93 16.10
N LEU A 246 -0.06 29.66 16.35
CA LEU A 246 0.04 28.63 15.31
C LEU A 246 -0.86 27.45 15.67
N LYS A 247 -1.33 26.72 14.65
CA LYS A 247 -1.93 25.41 14.88
C LYS A 247 -0.85 24.46 15.38
N GLY A 248 -1.18 23.69 16.41
CA GLY A 248 -0.23 22.78 17.04
C GLY A 248 -0.90 21.81 18.00
N TYR A 249 -0.06 21.07 18.71
CA TYR A 249 -0.45 20.08 19.69
C TYR A 249 0.37 20.26 20.95
N SER A 250 -0.22 19.88 22.08
CA SER A 250 0.44 19.87 23.38
C SER A 250 0.59 18.44 23.88
N ARG A 251 1.63 18.21 24.68
CA ARG A 251 1.99 16.87 25.17
C ARG A 251 0.85 16.18 25.92
N ASP A 252 0.08 16.93 26.71
CA ASP A 252 -1.07 16.45 27.49
C ASP A 252 -2.15 15.80 26.61
N MET A 253 -2.25 16.18 25.33
CA MET A 253 -3.21 15.55 24.40
C MET A 253 -2.88 14.09 24.08
N PHE A 254 -1.63 13.68 24.28
CA PHE A 254 -1.15 12.34 23.97
C PHE A 254 -0.97 11.46 25.22
N GLU A 255 -1.02 12.04 26.42
CA GLU A 255 -0.83 11.33 27.69
C GLU A 255 -2.02 10.44 28.07
N SER A 256 -3.22 10.69 27.52
CA SER A 256 -4.43 9.87 27.77
C SER A 256 -4.54 8.61 26.90
N LEU A 257 -3.57 8.36 26.02
CA LEU A 257 -3.64 7.31 24.98
C LEU A 257 -2.52 6.25 25.12
N ILE A 258 -1.65 6.38 26.12
CA ILE A 258 -0.51 5.50 26.40
C ILE A 258 -0.75 4.72 27.69
#